data_AF-A0A2G7GC53-F1
#
_entry.id   AF-A0A2G7GC53-F1
#
_cell.length_a   1.000
_cell.length_b   1.000
_cell.length_c   1.000
_cell.angle_alpha   90.00
_cell.angle_beta   90.00
_cell.angle_gamma   90.00
#
_symmetry.space_group_name_H-M   'P 1'
#
loop_
_entity.id
_entity.type
_entity.pdbx_description
1 polymer ?
#
loop_
_entity_poly.entity_id
_entity_poly.type
_entity_poly.pdbx_seq_one_letter_code
_entity_poly.pdbx_strand_id
1 'polypeptide(L)'
;LKDMGYEVNEKRVRRLLRKMGIEAIYPKKNLSRLGQAKYIMPYLLGNLCIERANQVWQIDITYIPMKKGFMYLTAIIDVYSRFI
;
A
#
# COMPACT_ATOMS: atom_id res chain seq x y z
N LEU A 1 15.38 -28.99 -16.29
CA LEU A 1 14.68 -30.28 -16.11
C LEU A 1 13.94 -30.68 -17.38
N LYS A 2 12.96 -29.90 -17.86
CA LYS A 2 12.33 -30.16 -19.17
C LYS A 2 13.33 -30.11 -20.33
N ASP A 3 14.20 -29.10 -20.35
CA ASP A 3 15.25 -28.96 -21.38
C ASP A 3 16.35 -30.04 -21.29
N MET A 4 16.37 -30.81 -20.19
CA MET A 4 17.25 -31.97 -19.99
C MET A 4 16.50 -33.30 -20.24
N GLY A 5 15.28 -33.25 -20.81
CA GLY A 5 14.47 -34.42 -21.13
C GLY A 5 13.67 -35.02 -19.97
N TYR A 6 13.64 -34.40 -18.80
CA TYR A 6 12.87 -34.90 -17.66
C TYR A 6 11.41 -34.46 -17.71
N GLU A 7 10.50 -35.43 -17.85
CA GLU A 7 9.06 -35.22 -17.70
C GLU A 7 8.66 -35.15 -16.22
N VAL A 8 8.71 -33.94 -15.66
CA VAL A 8 8.35 -33.69 -14.27
C VAL A 8 7.28 -32.60 -14.15
N ASN A 9 6.31 -32.85 -13.28
CA ASN A 9 5.29 -31.87 -12.91
C ASN A 9 5.85 -30.86 -11.91
N GLU A 10 5.50 -29.58 -12.08
CA GLU A 10 5.80 -28.48 -11.15
C GLU A 10 5.42 -28.83 -9.69
N LYS A 11 4.29 -29.51 -9.47
CA LYS A 11 3.86 -29.97 -8.14
C LYS A 11 4.89 -30.92 -7.49
N ARG A 12 5.50 -31.80 -8.28
CA ARG A 12 6.53 -32.75 -7.81
C ARG A 12 7.79 -32.00 -7.41
N VAL A 13 8.25 -31.07 -8.24
CA VAL A 13 9.43 -30.24 -7.97
C VAL A 13 9.22 -29.42 -6.70
N ARG A 14 8.10 -28.71 -6.59
CA ARG A 14 7.74 -27.92 -5.40
C ARG A 14 7.73 -28.76 -4.12
N ARG A 15 7.20 -29.99 -4.16
CA ARG A 15 7.19 -30.91 -3.01
C ARG A 15 8.61 -31.32 -2.59
N LEU A 16 9.49 -31.58 -3.56
CA LEU A 16 10.88 -31.96 -3.28
C LEU A 16 11.67 -30.80 -2.69
N LEU A 17 11.52 -29.59 -3.24
CA LEU A 17 12.17 -28.38 -2.71
C LEU A 17 11.79 -28.14 -1.23
N ARG A 18 10.50 -28.28 -0.88
CA ARG A 18 10.06 -28.20 0.53
C ARG A 18 10.68 -29.27 1.42
N LYS A 19 10.78 -30.52 0.96
CA LYS A 19 11.47 -31.60 1.72
C LYS A 19 12.95 -31.29 1.95
N MET A 20 13.57 -30.55 1.05
CA MET A 20 14.96 -30.11 1.14
C MET A 20 15.13 -28.79 1.92
N GLY A 21 14.04 -28.18 2.42
CA GLY A 21 14.09 -26.89 3.12
C GLY A 21 14.36 -25.69 2.20
N ILE A 22 14.18 -25.85 0.88
CA ILE A 22 14.42 -24.79 -0.10
C ILE A 22 13.12 -24.03 -0.33
N GLU A 23 13.12 -22.77 0.08
CA GLU A 23 11.97 -21.85 -0.05
C GLU A 23 12.37 -20.57 -0.79
N ALA A 24 11.42 -19.99 -1.53
CA ALA A 24 11.63 -18.70 -2.18
C ALA A 24 11.55 -17.57 -1.15
N ILE A 25 12.62 -16.77 -1.03
CA ILE A 25 12.60 -15.53 -0.26
C ILE A 25 12.16 -14.40 -1.19
N TYR A 26 10.93 -13.93 -1.01
CA TYR A 26 10.44 -12.78 -1.77
C TYR A 26 10.95 -11.46 -1.16
N PRO A 27 11.27 -10.45 -1.99
CA PRO A 27 11.61 -9.14 -1.48
C PRO A 27 10.44 -8.58 -0.68
N LYS A 28 10.70 -8.20 0.57
CA LYS A 28 9.71 -7.45 1.37
C LYS A 28 9.55 -6.06 0.78
N LYS A 29 8.35 -5.47 0.91
CA LYS A 29 8.12 -4.07 0.55
C LYS A 29 9.14 -3.20 1.29
N ASN A 30 9.97 -2.47 0.56
CA ASN A 30 10.97 -1.57 1.14
C ASN A 30 10.31 -0.25 1.52
N LEU A 31 9.50 -0.29 2.58
CA LEU A 31 8.77 0.89 3.10
C LEU A 31 9.71 1.95 3.69
N SER A 32 10.95 1.58 4.02
CA SER A 32 11.99 2.42 4.62
C SER A 32 12.85 3.18 3.61
N ARG A 33 12.56 3.10 2.31
CA ARG A 33 13.31 3.81 1.26
C ARG A 33 12.74 5.18 0.91
N LEU A 34 11.79 5.69 1.71
CA LEU A 34 11.71 7.14 1.92
C LEU A 34 13.11 7.54 2.40
N GLY A 35 13.84 8.40 1.66
CA GLY A 35 15.19 8.82 2.07
C GLY A 35 15.22 9.37 3.51
N GLN A 36 16.39 9.74 4.04
CA GLN A 36 16.49 10.42 5.35
C GLN A 36 15.33 11.42 5.47
N ALA A 37 14.35 11.10 6.32
CA ALA A 37 13.10 11.83 6.39
C ALA A 37 13.41 13.17 7.07
N LYS A 38 13.98 14.11 6.31
CA LYS A 38 14.35 15.45 6.77
C LYS A 38 13.13 16.28 7.16
N TYR A 39 11.93 15.78 6.89
CA TYR A 39 10.66 16.49 7.03
C TYR A 39 9.63 15.67 7.83
N ILE A 40 10.03 15.01 8.92
CA ILE A 40 9.04 14.53 9.89
C ILE A 40 8.53 15.75 10.65
N MET A 41 7.38 16.27 10.23
CA MET A 41 6.70 17.37 10.90
C MET A 41 5.70 16.81 11.92
N PRO A 42 5.59 17.39 13.13
CA PRO A 42 4.58 16.96 14.09
C PRO A 42 3.18 17.18 13.53
N TYR A 43 2.26 16.25 13.83
CA TYR A 43 0.86 16.40 13.49
C TYR A 43 0.19 17.40 14.44
N LEU A 44 0.10 18.66 13.98
CA LEU A 44 -0.34 19.79 14.82
C LEU A 44 -1.79 19.69 15.33
N LEU A 45 -2.62 18.87 14.69
CA LEU A 45 -4.01 18.64 15.09
C LEU A 45 -4.15 17.54 16.16
N GLY A 46 -3.07 16.82 16.52
CA GLY A 46 -3.14 15.65 17.40
C GLY A 46 -3.65 15.94 18.82
N ASN A 47 -3.50 17.18 19.31
CA ASN A 47 -3.94 17.62 20.63
C ASN A 47 -5.15 18.56 20.58
N LEU A 48 -5.78 18.74 19.42
CA LEU A 48 -6.91 19.64 19.26
C LEU A 48 -8.23 18.87 19.42
N CYS A 49 -9.03 19.24 20.41
CA CYS A 49 -10.42 18.81 20.50
C CYS A 49 -11.25 19.49 19.40
N ILE A 50 -11.88 18.70 18.54
CA ILE A 50 -12.75 19.17 17.46
C ILE A 50 -14.19 19.00 17.95
N GLU A 51 -14.85 20.10 18.30
CA GLU A 51 -16.11 20.09 19.06
C GLU A 51 -17.32 20.57 18.24
N ARG A 52 -17.09 21.13 17.06
CA ARG A 52 -18.15 21.63 16.17
C ARG A 52 -17.82 21.46 14.70
N ALA A 53 -18.88 21.43 13.89
CA ALA A 53 -18.77 21.54 12.44
C ALA A 53 -18.09 22.87 12.05
N ASN A 54 -17.38 22.86 10.92
CA ASN A 54 -16.64 23.99 10.37
C ASN A 54 -15.42 24.44 11.19
N GLN A 55 -14.88 23.59 12.07
CA GLN A 55 -13.68 23.89 12.85
C GLN A 55 -12.39 23.40 12.16
N VAL A 56 -12.40 22.20 11.60
CA VAL A 56 -11.24 21.58 10.95
C VAL A 56 -11.70 20.84 9.70
N TRP A 57 -11.07 21.12 8.57
CA TRP A 57 -11.37 20.50 7.28
C TRP A 57 -10.18 19.65 6.84
N GLN A 58 -10.46 18.48 6.28
CA GLN A 58 -9.49 17.60 5.65
C GLN A 58 -9.67 17.68 4.13
N ILE A 59 -8.57 17.71 3.39
CA ILE A 59 -8.58 17.60 1.94
C ILE A 59 -7.77 16.38 1.54
N ASP A 60 -8.29 15.60 0.60
CA ASP A 60 -7.57 14.51 -0.03
C ASP A 60 -7.77 14.53 -1.53
N ILE A 61 -6.74 14.11 -2.26
CA ILE A 61 -6.79 13.93 -3.70
C ILE A 61 -6.49 12.47 -4.03
N THR A 62 -7.44 11.83 -4.71
CA THR A 62 -7.34 10.43 -5.10
C THR A 62 -7.54 10.28 -6.62
N TYR A 63 -6.84 9.31 -7.19
CA TYR A 63 -6.92 8.96 -8.60
C TYR A 63 -7.91 7.82 -8.78
N ILE A 64 -8.95 8.04 -9.57
CA ILE A 64 -9.94 7.03 -9.90
C ILE A 64 -9.62 6.42 -11.27
N PRO A 65 -9.32 5.11 -11.35
CA PRO A 65 -9.04 4.46 -12.62
C PRO A 65 -10.32 4.37 -13.47
N MET A 66 -10.20 4.73 -14.75
CA MET A 66 -11.30 4.72 -15.72
C MET A 66 -11.00 3.72 -16.85
N LYS A 67 -12.01 3.34 -17.65
CA LYS A 67 -11.83 2.45 -18.81
C LYS A 67 -10.76 2.96 -19.79
N LYS A 68 -10.60 4.28 -19.89
CA LYS A 68 -9.54 4.96 -20.64
C LYS A 68 -8.94 6.08 -19.79
N GLY A 69 -7.82 5.82 -19.13
CA GLY A 69 -7.11 6.80 -18.32
C GLY A 69 -7.56 6.84 -16.86
N PHE A 70 -7.49 8.01 -16.24
CA PHE A 70 -7.81 8.23 -14.82
C PHE A 70 -8.48 9.59 -14.62
N MET A 71 -9.23 9.73 -13.54
CA MET A 71 -9.83 10.98 -13.09
C MET A 71 -9.20 11.41 -11.77
N TYR A 72 -9.05 12.73 -11.59
CA TYR A 72 -8.70 13.31 -10.30
C TYR A 72 -9.98 13.59 -9.51
N LEU A 73 -10.10 13.00 -8.33
CA LEU A 73 -11.14 13.34 -7.36
C LEU A 73 -10.48 14.11 -6.21
N THR A 74 -10.99 15.29 -5.91
CA THR A 74 -10.66 16.02 -4.68
C THR A 74 -11.87 16.02 -3.78
N ALA A 75 -11.70 15.60 -2.53
CA ALA A 75 -12.73 15.66 -1.50
C ALA A 75 -12.30 16.65 -0.42
N ILE A 76 -13.22 17.53 -0.04
CA ILE A 76 -13.07 18.42 1.12
C ILE A 76 -14.06 17.91 2.15
N ILE A 77 -13.58 17.54 3.33
CA ILE A 77 -14.37 16.85 4.35
C ILE A 77 -14.28 17.62 5.64
N ASP A 78 -15.43 17.97 6.22
CA ASP A 78 -15.46 18.50 7.58
C ASP A 78 -15.14 17.37 8.58
N VAL A 79 -14.10 17.56 9.39
CA VAL A 79 -13.58 16.49 10.26
C VAL A 79 -14.57 16.13 11.36
N TYR A 80 -15.36 17.10 11.84
CA TYR A 80 -16.35 16.88 12.88
C TYR A 80 -17.56 16.11 12.35
N SER A 81 -18.19 16.63 11.31
CA SER A 81 -19.48 16.14 10.80
C SER A 81 -19.35 15.00 9.78
N ARG A 82 -18.15 14.78 9.21
CA ARG A 82 -17.85 13.80 8.15
C ARG A 82 -18.61 14.02 6.84
N PHE A 83 -19.20 15.20 6.67
CA PHE A 83 -19.79 15.61 5.40
C PHE A 83 -18.71 16.03 4.40
N ILE A 84 -18.97 15.71 3.13
CA ILE A 84 -18.16 16.05 1.95
C ILE A 84 -18.87 17.17 1.20
#